data_AF-A0A2Z2KFC7-F1
#
_entry.id   AF-A0A2Z2KFC7-F1
#
_cell.length_a   1.000
_cell.length_b   1.000
_cell.length_c   1.000
_cell.angle_alpha   90.00
_cell.angle_beta   90.00
_cell.angle_gamma   90.00
#
_symmetry.space_group_name_H-M   'P 1'
#
loop_
_entity.id
_entity.type
_entity.pdbx_description
1 polymer ?
#
loop_
_entity_poly.entity_id
_entity_poly.type
_entity_poly.pdbx_seq_one_letter_code
_entity_poly.pdbx_strand_id
1 'polypeptide(L)' 'MLGFKFVENIHMVDKKQAKTHKSKRINKKWMKRYGYIHIPKKDVFIMGDMVVGHPQTIRMLKDLN' A
#
# COMPACT_ATOMS: atom_id res chain seq x y z
N MET A 1 -18.74 20.72 6.49
CA MET A 1 -17.95 19.48 6.32
C MET A 1 -17.70 19.30 4.84
N LEU A 2 -16.42 19.25 4.41
CA LEU A 2 -16.10 19.00 3.01
C LEU A 2 -16.65 17.61 2.64
N GLY A 3 -17.57 17.56 1.68
CA GLY A 3 -18.38 16.38 1.32
C GLY A 3 -17.62 15.28 0.59
N PHE A 4 -16.38 15.00 0.98
CA PHE A 4 -15.56 14.00 0.33
C PHE A 4 -16.03 12.58 0.68
N LYS A 5 -16.27 11.76 -0.35
CA LYS A 5 -16.56 10.33 -0.22
C LYS A 5 -15.24 9.56 -0.18
N PHE A 6 -15.01 8.80 0.89
CA PHE A 6 -13.85 7.92 0.98
C PHE A 6 -14.12 6.61 0.24
N VAL A 7 -13.26 6.26 -0.70
CA VAL A 7 -13.31 5.00 -1.46
C VAL A 7 -12.11 4.15 -1.07
N GLU A 8 -12.38 3.00 -0.47
CA GLU A 8 -11.34 2.09 0.00
C GLU A 8 -10.88 1.16 -1.12
N ASN A 9 -9.57 1.10 -1.35
CA ASN A 9 -8.97 0.22 -2.36
C ASN A 9 -7.83 -0.60 -1.75
N ILE A 10 -8.09 -1.90 -1.52
CA ILE A 10 -7.12 -2.85 -0.96
C ILE A 10 -5.90 -3.10 -1.86
N HIS A 11 -6.00 -2.78 -3.15
CA HIS A 11 -4.92 -2.99 -4.11
C HIS A 11 -3.93 -1.84 -4.15
N MET A 12 -4.17 -0.76 -3.41
CA MET A 12 -3.21 0.33 -3.20
C MET A 12 -2.09 -0.10 -2.26
N VAL A 13 -1.27 -1.05 -2.72
CA VAL A 13 -0.15 -1.62 -2.00
C VAL A 13 1.07 -1.70 -2.91
N ASP A 14 2.25 -1.45 -2.36
CA ASP A 14 3.52 -1.77 -3.02
C ASP A 14 3.93 -3.20 -2.69
N LYS A 15 4.39 -3.93 -3.71
CA LYS A 15 4.95 -5.27 -3.54
C LYS A 15 6.45 -5.16 -3.35
N LYS A 16 6.92 -5.50 -2.14
CA LYS A 16 8.36 -5.57 -1.83
C LYS A 16 8.76 -7.00 -1.52
N GLN A 17 9.95 -7.41 -1.91
CA GLN A 17 10.43 -8.75 -1.59
C GLN A 17 10.61 -8.89 -0.07
N ALA A 18 10.12 -9.98 0.53
CA ALA A 18 10.13 -10.19 1.97
C ALA A 18 11.55 -10.23 2.57
N LYS A 19 12.51 -10.78 1.82
CA LYS A 19 13.94 -10.80 2.19
C LYS A 19 14.79 -10.43 0.99
N THR A 20 15.79 -9.57 1.19
CA THR A 20 16.71 -9.11 0.14
C THR A 20 18.15 -9.51 0.42
N HIS A 21 18.88 -9.90 -0.62
CA HIS A 21 20.31 -10.22 -0.54
C HIS A 21 21.11 -9.50 -1.63
N LYS A 22 22.37 -9.11 -1.34
CA LYS A 22 23.26 -8.41 -2.30
C LYS A 22 23.50 -9.21 -3.59
N SER A 23 23.71 -10.52 -3.47
CA SER A 23 23.85 -11.43 -4.62
C SER A 23 22.51 -11.71 -5.30
N LYS A 24 22.44 -11.44 -6.62
CA LYS A 24 21.25 -11.64 -7.46
C LYS A 24 20.72 -13.09 -7.44
N ARG A 25 21.61 -14.09 -7.44
CA ARG A 25 21.22 -15.53 -7.45
C ARG A 25 20.53 -15.93 -6.15
N ILE A 26 21.07 -15.50 -5.01
CA ILE A 26 20.48 -15.75 -3.69
C ILE A 26 19.17 -14.97 -3.59
N ASN A 27 19.13 -13.73 -4.06
CA ASN A 27 17.92 -12.92 -4.04
C ASN A 27 16.78 -13.59 -4.83
N LYS A 28 17.07 -14.19 -6.00
CA LYS A 28 16.09 -14.97 -6.76
C LYS A 28 15.59 -16.21 -6.02
N LYS A 29 16.48 -16.94 -5.33
CA LYS A 29 16.08 -18.09 -4.47
C LYS A 29 15.19 -17.64 -3.31
N TRP A 30 15.53 -16.52 -2.69
CA TRP A 30 14.75 -15.96 -1.58
C TRP A 30 13.38 -15.46 -2.04
N MET A 31 13.27 -14.85 -3.22
CA MET A 31 11.98 -14.49 -3.80
C MET A 31 11.08 -15.72 -3.97
N LYS A 32 11.63 -16.83 -4.50
CA LYS A 32 10.86 -18.08 -4.63
C LYS A 32 10.44 -18.71 -3.29
N ARG A 33 11.29 -18.60 -2.25
CA ARG A 33 11.04 -19.23 -0.94
C ARG A 33 10.13 -18.39 -0.03
N TYR A 34 10.31 -17.08 -0.03
CA TYR A 34 9.67 -16.16 0.92
C TYR A 34 8.67 -15.20 0.26
N GLY A 35 8.68 -15.07 -1.07
CA GLY A 35 7.73 -14.26 -1.81
C GLY A 35 7.86 -12.75 -1.55
N TYR A 36 6.70 -12.09 -1.64
CA TYR A 36 6.54 -10.64 -1.50
C TYR A 36 5.68 -10.31 -0.28
N ILE A 37 5.96 -9.17 0.32
CA ILE A 37 5.09 -8.50 1.29
C ILE A 37 4.36 -7.35 0.59
N HIS A 38 3.13 -7.11 1.03
CA HIS A 38 2.31 -5.99 0.58
C HIS A 38 2.43 -4.86 1.59
N ILE A 39 2.89 -3.70 1.14
CA ILE A 39 3.04 -2.50 1.97
C ILE A 39 1.96 -1.52 1.54
N PRO A 40 1.00 -1.15 2.41
CA PRO A 40 0.01 -0.12 2.14
C PRO A 40 0.64 1.16 1.61
N LYS A 41 0.11 1.67 0.49
CA LYS A 41 0.51 2.99 0.00
C LYS A 41 -0.03 4.06 0.94
N LYS A 42 0.85 4.98 1.33
CA LYS A 42 0.50 6.14 2.17
C LYS A 42 -0.16 7.26 1.37
N ASP A 43 0.05 7.25 0.05
CA ASP A 43 -0.53 8.24 -0.83
C ASP A 43 -2.02 7.95 -1.07
N VAL A 44 -2.81 9.02 -1.16
CA VAL A 44 -4.22 8.97 -1.52
C VAL A 44 -4.44 9.75 -2.81
N PHE A 45 -5.37 9.28 -3.64
CA PHE A 45 -5.76 9.95 -4.87
C PHE A 45 -7.05 10.71 -4.63
N ILE A 46 -7.10 11.97 -5.05
CA ILE A 46 -8.33 12.77 -5.03
C ILE A 46 -8.89 12.79 -6.45
N MET A 47 -10.12 12.31 -6.60
CA MET A 47 -10.85 12.28 -7.86
C MET A 47 -12.20 12.97 -7.66
N GLY A 48 -12.25 14.26 -7.95
CA GLY A 48 -13.44 15.08 -7.71
C GLY A 48 -13.76 15.17 -6.21
N ASP A 49 -14.96 14.72 -5.84
CA ASP A 49 -15.41 14.62 -4.44
C ASP A 49 -14.98 13.29 -3.78
N MET A 50 -14.15 12.46 -4.43
CA MET A 50 -13.73 11.18 -3.88
C MET A 50 -12.26 11.17 -3.44
N VAL A 51 -12.00 10.56 -2.28
CA VAL A 51 -10.64 10.26 -1.80
C VAL A 51 -10.45 8.76 -1.84
N VAL A 52 -9.59 8.30 -2.75
CA VAL A 52 -9.26 6.89 -2.95
C VAL A 52 -7.96 6.57 -2.23
N GLY A 53 -7.97 5.55 -1.38
CA GLY A 53 -6.82 5.17 -0.57
C GLY A 53 -6.87 3.73 -0.09
N HIS A 54 -5.73 3.22 0.37
CA HIS A 54 -5.72 1.96 1.10
C HIS A 54 -6.54 2.09 2.40
N PRO A 55 -7.32 1.08 2.83
CA PRO A 55 -8.16 1.18 4.03
C PRO A 55 -7.42 1.64 5.28
N GLN A 56 -6.19 1.13 5.49
CA GLN A 56 -5.36 1.55 6.63
C GLN A 56 -4.97 3.03 6.56
N THR A 57 -4.70 3.54 5.35
CA THR A 57 -4.34 4.95 5.13
C THR A 57 -5.54 5.86 5.34
N ILE A 58 -6.72 5.45 4.85
CA ILE A 58 -7.98 6.18 5.08
C ILE A 58 -8.32 6.20 6.58
N ARG A 59 -8.11 5.10 7.30
CA ARG A 59 -8.31 5.05 8.75
C ARG A 59 -7.41 6.05 9.49
N MET A 60 -6.12 6.08 9.15
CA MET A 60 -5.20 7.07 9.73
C MET A 60 -5.65 8.51 9.47
N LEU A 61 -6.18 8.81 8.28
CA LEU A 61 -6.71 10.13 7.94
C LEU A 61 -7.99 10.48 8.70
N LYS A 62 -8.85 9.49 8.98
CA LYS A 62 -10.06 9.68 9.80
C LYS A 62 -9.71 9.91 11.27
N ASP A 63 -8.68 9.22 11.78
CA ASP A 63 -8.25 9.35 13.18
C ASP A 63 -7.53 10.68 13.48
N LEU A 64 -7.04 11.38 12.44
CA LEU A 64 -6.37 12.69 12.54
C LEU A 64 -7.34 13.90 12.55
N ASN A 65 -8.61 13.70 12.19
CA ASN A 65 -9.65 14.74 12.11
C ASN A 65 -10.68 14.57 13.24
#